data_AF-A0A660M6Z3-F1
#
_entry.id   AF-A0A660M6Z3-F1
#
_cell.length_a   1.000
_cell.length_b   1.000
_cell.length_c   1.000
_cell.angle_alpha   90.00
_cell.angle_beta   90.00
_cell.angle_gamma   90.00
#
_symmetry.space_group_name_H-M   'P 1'
#
loop_
_entity.id
_entity.type
_entity.pdbx_description
1 polymer ?
#
loop_
_entity_poly.entity_id
_entity_poly.type
_entity_poly.pdbx_seq_one_letter_code
_entity_poly.pdbx_strand_id
1 'polypeptide(L)'
;PAPNSNVLVYDLRYDPTPFVNLSQQELAKKIFATWEERQADGFVALPVKPLQYNRCPAVAPLGVLEQGDGWSKIHLEAATVAHHRDTLLHHPDFAEKLRTLYEKKREYKKSTDPEGQLYDSFVSDADKTHIAAVRSADAKALADFHPAFRDERLPELLLHYKARSFPQSLSDDEQAQWEQWRSTHLQAQLPSFMASLQRLAKAG
;
A
#
# COMPACT_ATOMS: atom_id res chain seq x y z
N PRO A 1 -8.73 0.88 16.51
CA PRO A 1 -7.74 0.06 15.77
C PRO A 1 -7.90 0.21 14.27
N ALA A 2 -6.78 0.35 13.55
CA ALA A 2 -6.70 0.30 12.09
C ALA A 2 -5.99 -0.99 11.66
N PRO A 3 -6.02 -1.38 10.37
CA PRO A 3 -5.33 -2.56 9.87
C PRO A 3 -3.84 -2.59 10.25
N ASN A 4 -3.29 -3.78 10.48
CA ASN A 4 -1.89 -4.02 10.85
C ASN A 4 -1.48 -3.36 12.19
N SER A 5 -2.35 -3.43 13.20
CA SER A 5 -2.09 -2.88 14.55
C SER A 5 -1.82 -1.37 14.57
N ASN A 6 -2.27 -0.65 13.55
CA ASN A 6 -2.15 0.80 13.44
C ASN A 6 -3.29 1.49 14.20
N VAL A 7 -3.23 2.83 14.29
CA VAL A 7 -4.28 3.65 14.90
C VAL A 7 -4.91 4.58 13.86
N LEU A 8 -6.20 4.87 13.98
CA LEU A 8 -6.86 5.91 13.19
C LEU A 8 -6.68 7.25 13.91
N VAL A 9 -6.29 8.27 13.16
CA VAL A 9 -6.18 9.64 13.65
C VAL A 9 -7.10 10.56 12.85
N TYR A 10 -7.71 11.51 13.55
CA TYR A 10 -8.50 12.58 12.95
C TYR A 10 -7.65 13.85 12.86
N ASP A 11 -7.74 14.57 11.75
CA ASP A 11 -7.05 15.83 11.55
C ASP A 11 -7.89 17.00 12.10
N LEU A 12 -7.56 17.43 13.32
CA LEU A 12 -8.28 18.47 14.06
C LEU A 12 -8.20 19.88 13.45
N ARG A 13 -7.50 20.05 12.32
CA ARG A 13 -7.57 21.29 11.53
C ARG A 13 -8.95 21.49 10.88
N TYR A 14 -9.68 20.40 10.68
CA TYR A 14 -10.97 20.39 10.00
C TYR A 14 -12.11 20.13 10.99
N ASP A 15 -13.24 20.80 10.77
CA ASP A 15 -14.41 20.68 11.63
C ASP A 15 -15.06 19.28 11.50
N PRO A 16 -15.24 18.53 12.60
CA PRO A 16 -15.90 17.23 12.60
C PRO A 16 -17.42 17.28 12.49
N THR A 17 -18.06 18.42 12.75
CA THR A 17 -19.52 18.59 12.79
C THR A 17 -20.25 18.02 11.55
N PRO A 18 -19.76 18.22 10.31
CA PRO A 18 -20.40 17.67 9.12
C PRO A 18 -20.36 16.14 9.02
N PHE A 19 -19.52 15.46 9.80
CA PHE A 19 -19.24 14.03 9.66
C PHE A 19 -19.76 13.17 10.81
N VAL A 20 -19.80 13.72 12.04
CA VAL A 20 -20.12 12.95 13.25
C VAL A 20 -21.50 12.29 13.20
N ASN A 21 -22.48 12.96 12.57
CA ASN A 21 -23.85 12.48 12.44
C ASN A 21 -24.09 11.63 11.17
N LEU A 22 -23.09 11.48 10.30
CA LEU A 22 -23.24 10.65 9.10
C LEU A 22 -23.41 9.18 9.47
N SER A 23 -24.19 8.50 8.63
CA SER A 23 -24.33 7.05 8.68
C SER A 23 -23.03 6.37 8.27
N GLN A 24 -22.88 5.11 8.68
CA GLN A 24 -21.73 4.29 8.27
C GLN A 24 -21.61 4.18 6.73
N GLN A 25 -22.72 4.15 6.00
CA GLN A 25 -22.72 4.07 4.54
C GLN A 25 -22.21 5.37 3.89
N GLU A 26 -22.60 6.53 4.43
CA GLU A 26 -22.13 7.83 3.95
C GLU A 26 -20.63 8.03 4.23
N LEU A 27 -20.17 7.62 5.41
CA LEU A 27 -18.75 7.61 5.76
C LEU A 27 -17.95 6.67 4.84
N ALA A 28 -18.49 5.48 4.53
CA ALA A 28 -17.87 4.54 3.60
C ALA A 28 -17.69 5.15 2.21
N LYS A 29 -18.71 5.83 1.67
CA LYS A 29 -18.63 6.52 0.37
C LYS A 29 -17.50 7.53 0.34
N LYS A 30 -17.32 8.31 1.41
CA LYS A 30 -16.22 9.28 1.51
C LYS A 30 -14.85 8.64 1.61
N ILE A 31 -14.69 7.60 2.44
CA ILE A 31 -13.41 6.90 2.64
C ILE A 31 -12.98 6.19 1.34
N PHE A 32 -13.91 5.50 0.69
CA PHE A 32 -13.64 4.63 -0.45
C PHE A 32 -13.88 5.27 -1.81
N ALA A 33 -14.15 6.58 -1.84
CA ALA A 33 -14.34 7.36 -3.05
C ALA A 33 -13.22 7.11 -4.08
N THR A 34 -13.57 6.99 -5.35
CA THR A 34 -12.60 6.86 -6.45
C THR A 34 -11.82 8.15 -6.63
N TRP A 35 -10.80 8.13 -7.50
CA TRP A 35 -10.07 9.35 -7.82
C TRP A 35 -11.00 10.38 -8.49
N GLU A 36 -11.86 9.95 -9.41
CA GLU A 36 -12.82 10.79 -10.12
C GLU A 36 -13.86 11.40 -9.17
N GLU A 37 -14.42 10.61 -8.25
CA GLU A 37 -15.38 11.09 -7.25
C GLU A 37 -14.77 12.16 -6.33
N ARG A 38 -13.48 12.03 -6.01
CA ARG A 38 -12.75 13.04 -5.23
C ARG A 38 -12.48 14.33 -5.99
N GLN A 39 -12.48 14.30 -7.33
CA GLN A 39 -12.32 15.50 -8.17
C GLN A 39 -13.64 16.21 -8.46
N ALA A 40 -14.79 15.63 -8.07
CA ALA A 40 -16.09 16.25 -8.29
C ALA A 40 -16.25 17.53 -7.46
N ASP A 41 -16.91 18.54 -8.03
CA ASP A 41 -17.19 19.80 -7.35
C ASP A 41 -17.97 19.58 -6.05
N GLY A 42 -17.48 20.18 -4.97
CA GLY A 42 -18.10 20.09 -3.64
C GLY A 42 -17.80 18.81 -2.86
N PHE A 43 -16.93 17.92 -3.35
CA PHE A 43 -16.50 16.76 -2.57
C PHE A 43 -15.70 17.18 -1.33
N VAL A 44 -16.20 16.83 -0.15
CA VAL A 44 -15.49 17.03 1.12
C VAL A 44 -14.96 15.69 1.63
N ALA A 45 -13.63 15.57 1.64
CA ALA A 45 -12.92 14.40 2.14
C ALA A 45 -13.10 14.27 3.67
N LEU A 46 -13.27 13.03 4.14
CA LEU A 46 -13.25 12.75 5.56
C LEU A 46 -11.81 12.87 6.08
N PRO A 47 -11.52 13.75 7.06
CA PRO A 47 -10.15 14.04 7.52
C PRO A 47 -9.68 12.99 8.55
N VAL A 48 -9.71 11.72 8.14
CA VAL A 48 -9.28 10.57 8.94
C VAL A 48 -8.24 9.79 8.15
N LYS A 49 -7.13 9.41 8.82
CA LYS A 49 -6.11 8.55 8.21
C LYS A 49 -5.56 7.52 9.20
N PRO A 50 -5.07 6.37 8.72
CA PRO A 50 -4.28 5.47 9.54
C PRO A 50 -2.88 6.06 9.81
N LEU A 51 -2.47 6.10 11.07
CA LEU A 51 -1.11 6.38 11.50
C LEU A 51 -0.34 5.05 11.54
N GLN A 52 0.63 4.90 10.65
CA GLN A 52 1.35 3.64 10.44
C GLN A 52 2.65 3.61 11.25
N TYR A 53 2.70 2.84 12.33
CA TYR A 53 3.87 2.82 13.24
C TYR A 53 5.15 2.36 12.55
N ASN A 54 5.04 1.37 11.66
CA ASN A 54 6.16 0.81 10.91
C ASN A 54 6.63 1.70 9.74
N ARG A 55 6.12 2.93 9.61
CA ARG A 55 6.54 3.91 8.60
C ARG A 55 7.11 5.20 9.20
N CYS A 56 7.72 5.09 10.38
CA CYS A 56 8.42 6.16 11.08
C CYS A 56 7.67 7.51 11.08
N PRO A 57 6.40 7.56 11.56
CA PRO A 57 5.64 8.79 11.54
C PRO A 57 6.25 9.81 12.52
N ALA A 58 6.39 11.06 12.07
CA ALA A 58 6.77 12.16 12.95
C ALA A 58 5.58 12.52 13.87
N VAL A 59 5.74 12.29 15.17
CA VAL A 59 4.74 12.60 16.20
C VAL A 59 5.44 13.32 17.34
N ALA A 60 4.86 14.42 17.79
CA ALA A 60 5.34 15.21 18.91
C ALA A 60 4.17 15.58 19.84
N PRO A 61 4.41 15.77 21.14
CA PRO A 61 3.38 16.26 22.05
C PRO A 61 2.99 17.71 21.70
N LEU A 62 1.76 18.11 22.03
CA LEU A 62 1.25 19.48 21.78
C LEU A 62 2.11 20.57 22.42
N GLY A 63 2.80 20.27 23.53
CA GLY A 63 3.71 21.21 24.18
C GLY A 63 4.85 21.72 23.28
N VAL A 64 5.18 21.03 22.18
CA VAL A 64 6.12 21.56 21.17
C VAL A 64 5.56 22.79 20.46
N LEU A 65 4.24 22.86 20.24
CA LEU A 65 3.59 24.03 19.63
C LEU A 65 3.44 25.21 20.60
N GLU A 66 3.42 24.94 21.91
CA GLU A 66 3.36 25.96 22.97
C GLU A 66 4.71 26.68 23.15
N GLN A 67 5.79 26.16 22.60
CA GLN A 67 7.10 26.79 22.64
C GLN A 67 7.19 27.90 21.58
N GLY A 68 7.48 29.12 22.03
CA GLY A 68 7.65 30.29 21.16
C GLY A 68 6.37 30.63 20.40
N ASP A 69 6.47 30.77 19.08
CA ASP A 69 5.41 31.15 18.15
C ASP A 69 4.90 29.95 17.30
N GLY A 70 5.03 28.72 17.83
CA GLY A 70 4.74 27.48 17.10
C GLY A 70 3.35 27.43 16.45
N TRP A 71 2.30 27.81 17.19
CA TRP A 71 0.93 27.89 16.68
C TRP A 71 0.78 28.88 15.50
N SER A 72 1.38 30.06 15.61
CA SER A 72 1.33 31.09 14.58
C SER A 72 2.07 30.67 13.30
N LYS A 73 3.21 29.99 13.43
CA LYS A 73 4.00 29.48 12.30
C LYS A 73 3.26 28.48 11.42
N ILE A 74 2.31 27.74 11.98
CA ILE A 74 1.50 26.76 11.24
C ILE A 74 0.09 27.28 10.96
N HIS A 75 -0.20 28.53 11.30
CA HIS A 75 -1.50 29.18 11.12
C HIS A 75 -2.67 28.40 11.73
N LEU A 76 -2.51 27.93 12.98
CA LEU A 76 -3.57 27.26 13.74
C LEU A 76 -3.78 27.90 15.11
N GLU A 77 -4.99 27.77 15.63
CA GLU A 77 -5.36 28.22 16.97
C GLU A 77 -5.64 27.02 17.89
N ALA A 78 -5.09 27.05 19.10
CA ALA A 78 -5.32 26.01 20.10
C ALA A 78 -6.81 25.86 20.46
N ALA A 79 -7.56 26.97 20.47
CA ALA A 79 -8.99 26.99 20.75
C ALA A 79 -9.80 26.21 19.70
N THR A 80 -9.47 26.37 18.40
CA THR A 80 -10.10 25.61 17.31
C THR A 80 -9.84 24.11 17.46
N VAL A 81 -8.60 23.71 17.72
CA VAL A 81 -8.22 22.31 17.90
C VAL A 81 -8.93 21.70 19.11
N ALA A 82 -9.00 22.43 20.23
CA ALA A 82 -9.73 22.01 21.41
C ALA A 82 -11.23 21.84 21.14
N HIS A 83 -11.85 22.80 20.45
CA HIS A 83 -13.26 22.73 20.07
C HIS A 83 -13.57 21.50 19.22
N HIS A 84 -12.80 21.26 18.15
CA HIS A 84 -12.99 20.08 17.29
C HIS A 84 -12.76 18.77 18.05
N ARG A 85 -11.76 18.71 18.94
CA ARG A 85 -11.52 17.56 19.81
C ARG A 85 -12.75 17.29 20.68
N ASP A 86 -13.29 18.33 21.31
CA ASP A 86 -14.42 18.19 22.22
C ASP A 86 -15.67 17.73 21.47
N THR A 87 -15.92 18.23 20.24
CA THR A 87 -16.98 17.69 19.39
C THR A 87 -16.82 16.19 19.16
N LEU A 88 -15.63 15.71 18.82
CA LEU A 88 -15.39 14.27 18.64
C LEU A 88 -15.59 13.46 19.93
N LEU A 89 -15.20 13.99 21.09
CA LEU A 89 -15.39 13.33 22.39
C LEU A 89 -16.87 13.20 22.77
N HIS A 90 -17.72 14.13 22.34
CA HIS A 90 -19.18 14.04 22.52
C HIS A 90 -19.85 13.02 21.57
N HIS A 91 -19.13 12.53 20.56
CA HIS A 91 -19.63 11.57 19.56
C HIS A 91 -18.79 10.28 19.51
N PRO A 92 -18.76 9.47 20.59
CA PRO A 92 -17.99 8.23 20.62
C PRO A 92 -18.45 7.20 19.58
N ASP A 93 -19.73 7.25 19.17
CA ASP A 93 -20.28 6.39 18.13
C ASP A 93 -19.61 6.61 16.77
N PHE A 94 -19.13 7.82 16.49
CA PHE A 94 -18.37 8.13 15.28
C PHE A 94 -17.07 7.32 15.20
N ALA A 95 -16.33 7.22 16.31
CA ALA A 95 -15.10 6.43 16.36
C ALA A 95 -15.36 4.94 16.11
N GLU A 96 -16.46 4.39 16.64
CA GLU A 96 -16.85 3.00 16.40
C GLU A 96 -17.24 2.74 14.95
N LYS A 97 -18.02 3.64 14.32
CA LYS A 97 -18.36 3.54 12.89
C LYS A 97 -17.10 3.50 12.02
N LEU A 98 -16.12 4.36 12.31
CA LEU A 98 -14.84 4.38 11.59
C LEU A 98 -14.06 3.09 11.80
N ARG A 99 -13.94 2.61 13.04
CA ARG A 99 -13.29 1.34 13.35
C ARG A 99 -13.87 0.20 12.52
N THR A 100 -15.19 0.04 12.52
CA THR A 100 -15.86 -1.02 11.75
C THR A 100 -15.62 -0.88 10.25
N LEU A 101 -15.56 0.35 9.71
CA LEU A 101 -15.29 0.58 8.29
C LEU A 101 -13.86 0.20 7.89
N TYR A 102 -12.86 0.54 8.72
CA TYR A 102 -11.47 0.22 8.44
C TYR A 102 -11.11 -1.24 8.73
N GLU A 103 -11.88 -1.95 9.57
CA GLU A 103 -11.75 -3.40 9.77
C GLU A 103 -12.23 -4.21 8.56
N LYS A 104 -13.19 -3.67 7.79
CA LYS A 104 -13.63 -4.30 6.54
C LYS A 104 -12.49 -4.23 5.51
N LYS A 105 -11.75 -5.34 5.37
CA LYS A 105 -10.76 -5.49 4.29
C LYS A 105 -11.47 -5.33 2.95
N ARG A 106 -10.99 -4.39 2.13
CA ARG A 106 -11.37 -4.32 0.73
C ARG A 106 -10.68 -5.46 0.01
N GLU A 107 -11.45 -6.37 -0.58
CA GLU A 107 -10.91 -7.41 -1.43
C GLU A 107 -10.54 -6.79 -2.77
N TYR A 108 -9.25 -6.60 -2.98
CA TYR A 108 -8.72 -6.31 -4.30
C TYR A 108 -8.56 -7.62 -5.05
N LYS A 109 -8.75 -7.58 -6.38
CA LYS A 109 -8.36 -8.72 -7.23
C LYS A 109 -6.87 -8.95 -7.03
N LYS A 110 -6.51 -10.14 -6.54
CA LYS A 110 -5.11 -10.52 -6.37
C LYS A 110 -4.39 -10.48 -7.72
N SER A 111 -3.14 -10.05 -7.69
CA SER A 111 -2.25 -10.18 -8.85
C SER A 111 -2.11 -11.66 -9.17
N THR A 112 -2.21 -12.03 -10.45
CA THR A 112 -1.86 -13.38 -10.91
C THR A 112 -0.35 -13.55 -11.08
N ASP A 113 0.38 -12.43 -11.21
CA ASP A 113 1.84 -12.42 -11.30
C ASP A 113 2.46 -12.44 -9.90
N PRO A 114 3.30 -13.43 -9.55
CA PRO A 114 3.94 -13.52 -8.24
C PRO A 114 4.83 -12.31 -7.93
N GLU A 115 5.33 -11.57 -8.94
CA GLU A 115 6.11 -10.34 -8.71
C GLU A 115 5.28 -9.21 -8.10
N GLY A 116 3.97 -9.24 -8.30
CA GLY A 116 3.02 -8.29 -7.69
C GLY A 116 2.51 -8.70 -6.32
N GLN A 117 2.89 -9.88 -5.80
CA GLN A 117 2.29 -10.48 -4.60
C GLN A 117 3.13 -10.30 -3.33
N LEU A 118 4.02 -9.30 -3.27
CA LEU A 118 4.91 -9.07 -2.12
C LEU A 118 4.14 -8.95 -0.78
N TYR A 119 2.95 -8.35 -0.79
CA TYR A 119 2.16 -8.09 0.40
C TYR A 119 1.04 -9.11 0.66
N ASP A 120 0.93 -10.17 -0.14
CA ASP A 120 -0.14 -11.18 0.00
C ASP A 120 0.06 -12.06 1.23
N SER A 121 1.30 -12.44 1.54
CA SER A 121 1.66 -13.26 2.70
C SER A 121 3.15 -13.19 3.04
N PHE A 122 3.48 -13.48 4.30
CA PHE A 122 4.84 -13.75 4.73
C PHE A 122 5.26 -15.18 4.39
N VAL A 123 6.52 -15.37 3.99
CA VAL A 123 7.10 -16.69 3.72
C VAL A 123 7.35 -17.47 5.02
N SER A 124 7.26 -18.80 4.94
CA SER A 124 7.51 -19.70 6.07
C SER A 124 8.99 -19.75 6.45
N ASP A 125 9.32 -20.16 7.68
CA ASP A 125 10.73 -20.29 8.11
C ASP A 125 11.49 -21.38 7.33
N ALA A 126 10.79 -22.42 6.87
CA ALA A 126 11.36 -23.42 5.97
C ALA A 126 11.77 -22.79 4.63
N ASP A 127 10.88 -21.99 4.02
CA ASP A 127 11.18 -21.29 2.78
C ASP A 127 12.28 -20.25 2.94
N LYS A 128 12.36 -19.55 4.08
CA LYS A 128 13.46 -18.60 4.37
C LYS A 128 14.83 -19.25 4.28
N THR A 129 14.93 -20.52 4.68
CA THR A 129 16.19 -21.28 4.61
C THR A 129 16.55 -21.59 3.15
N HIS A 130 15.58 -22.03 2.35
CA HIS A 130 15.78 -22.24 0.91
C HIS A 130 16.12 -20.93 0.18
N ILE A 131 15.43 -19.83 0.48
CA ILE A 131 15.72 -18.49 -0.08
C ILE A 131 17.15 -18.06 0.25
N ALA A 132 17.62 -18.30 1.48
CA ALA A 132 19.00 -17.99 1.86
C ALA A 132 20.02 -18.84 1.09
N ALA A 133 19.72 -20.12 0.85
CA ALA A 133 20.55 -20.99 0.02
C ALA A 133 20.59 -20.52 -1.44
N VAL A 134 19.44 -20.19 -2.06
CA VAL A 134 19.38 -19.59 -3.42
C VAL A 134 20.28 -18.38 -3.52
N ARG A 135 20.17 -17.44 -2.56
CA ARG A 135 20.96 -16.20 -2.57
C ARG A 135 22.46 -16.42 -2.42
N SER A 136 22.86 -17.53 -1.82
CA SER A 136 24.28 -17.86 -1.56
C SER A 136 24.88 -18.75 -2.65
N ALA A 137 24.05 -19.30 -3.54
CA ALA A 137 24.45 -20.17 -4.63
C ALA A 137 25.04 -19.35 -5.79
N ASP A 138 26.04 -19.92 -6.47
CA ASP A 138 26.53 -19.41 -7.74
C ASP A 138 25.69 -19.94 -8.92
N ALA A 139 25.98 -19.49 -10.14
CA ALA A 139 25.23 -19.90 -11.33
C ALA A 139 25.25 -21.41 -11.56
N LYS A 140 26.33 -22.11 -11.19
CA LYS A 140 26.43 -23.56 -11.36
C LYS A 140 25.58 -24.29 -10.35
N ALA A 141 25.66 -23.90 -9.07
CA ALA A 141 24.84 -24.45 -8.02
C ALA A 141 23.35 -24.19 -8.28
N LEU A 142 22.97 -23.02 -8.80
CA LEU A 142 21.58 -22.70 -9.15
C LEU A 142 21.02 -23.55 -10.29
N ALA A 143 21.85 -24.10 -11.18
CA ALA A 143 21.40 -24.99 -12.24
C ALA A 143 20.89 -26.33 -11.67
N ASP A 144 21.55 -26.84 -10.62
CA ASP A 144 21.21 -28.12 -9.99
C ASP A 144 20.28 -27.97 -8.77
N PHE A 145 20.02 -26.74 -8.31
CA PHE A 145 19.27 -26.48 -7.08
C PHE A 145 17.76 -26.41 -7.31
N HIS A 146 17.04 -27.44 -6.83
CA HIS A 146 15.60 -27.59 -6.98
C HIS A 146 14.90 -27.68 -5.60
N PRO A 147 14.81 -26.56 -4.85
CA PRO A 147 14.20 -26.56 -3.53
C PRO A 147 12.68 -26.81 -3.59
N ALA A 148 12.16 -27.58 -2.62
CA ALA A 148 10.73 -27.78 -2.45
C ALA A 148 10.14 -26.65 -1.61
N PHE A 149 9.71 -25.57 -2.28
CA PHE A 149 9.05 -24.45 -1.63
C PHE A 149 7.63 -24.80 -1.17
N ARG A 150 7.22 -24.27 -0.01
CA ARG A 150 5.83 -24.32 0.46
C ARG A 150 5.00 -23.16 -0.06
N ASP A 151 5.64 -22.01 -0.24
CA ASP A 151 5.00 -20.83 -0.81
C ASP A 151 4.95 -20.94 -2.33
N GLU A 152 3.74 -20.94 -2.88
CA GLU A 152 3.45 -21.14 -4.31
C GLU A 152 4.09 -20.08 -5.21
N ARG A 153 4.48 -18.92 -4.66
CA ARG A 153 5.13 -17.82 -5.42
C ARG A 153 6.57 -18.14 -5.76
N LEU A 154 7.26 -18.91 -4.91
CA LEU A 154 8.71 -19.03 -4.95
C LEU A 154 9.28 -19.81 -6.15
N PRO A 155 8.63 -20.86 -6.68
CA PRO A 155 9.10 -21.53 -7.89
C PRO A 155 9.22 -20.58 -9.10
N GLU A 156 8.17 -19.83 -9.40
CA GLU A 156 8.17 -18.85 -10.50
C GLU A 156 9.15 -17.70 -10.23
N LEU A 157 9.22 -17.20 -8.99
CA LEU A 157 10.19 -16.16 -8.62
C LEU A 157 11.65 -16.65 -8.75
N LEU A 158 11.93 -17.92 -8.46
CA LEU A 158 13.25 -18.51 -8.67
C LEU A 158 13.60 -18.57 -10.16
N LEU A 159 12.65 -18.96 -11.02
CA LEU A 159 12.84 -18.92 -12.46
C LEU A 159 13.18 -17.50 -12.94
N HIS A 160 12.42 -16.50 -12.51
CA HIS A 160 12.66 -15.09 -12.88
C HIS A 160 14.03 -14.60 -12.38
N TYR A 161 14.40 -14.98 -11.15
CA TYR A 161 15.70 -14.66 -10.58
C TYR A 161 16.86 -15.24 -11.39
N LYS A 162 16.78 -16.55 -11.72
CA LYS A 162 17.76 -17.24 -12.57
C LYS A 162 17.84 -16.57 -13.94
N ALA A 163 16.70 -16.36 -14.61
CA ALA A 163 16.69 -15.83 -15.97
C ALA A 163 17.23 -14.40 -16.09
N ARG A 164 17.01 -13.55 -15.07
CA ARG A 164 17.48 -12.17 -15.06
C ARG A 164 18.93 -12.02 -14.62
N SER A 165 19.39 -12.85 -13.69
CA SER A 165 20.69 -12.68 -13.02
C SER A 165 21.74 -13.69 -13.50
N PHE A 166 21.32 -14.91 -13.85
CA PHE A 166 22.18 -16.04 -14.23
C PHE A 166 21.55 -16.83 -15.38
N PRO A 167 21.29 -16.22 -16.56
CA PRO A 167 20.60 -16.89 -17.66
C PRO A 167 21.26 -18.20 -18.11
N GLN A 168 22.58 -18.33 -17.92
CA GLN A 168 23.35 -19.55 -18.18
C GLN A 168 23.05 -20.73 -17.23
N SER A 169 22.32 -20.49 -16.13
CA SER A 169 21.90 -21.52 -15.17
C SER A 169 20.56 -22.15 -15.52
N LEU A 170 19.88 -21.64 -16.55
CA LEU A 170 18.61 -22.18 -17.01
C LEU A 170 18.84 -23.47 -17.80
N SER A 171 18.02 -24.47 -17.51
CA SER A 171 17.80 -25.59 -18.43
C SER A 171 17.01 -25.15 -19.66
N ASP A 172 16.99 -25.99 -20.71
CA ASP A 172 16.23 -25.72 -21.94
C ASP A 172 14.73 -25.50 -21.67
N ASP A 173 14.16 -26.27 -20.73
CA ASP A 173 12.76 -26.15 -20.33
C ASP A 173 12.49 -24.83 -19.59
N GLU A 174 13.36 -24.46 -18.63
CA GLU A 174 13.27 -23.17 -17.94
C GLU A 174 13.44 -22.00 -18.91
N GLN A 175 14.32 -22.12 -19.91
CA GLN A 175 14.50 -21.10 -20.93
C GLN A 175 13.23 -20.92 -21.77
N ALA A 176 12.55 -22.01 -22.14
CA ALA A 176 11.29 -21.95 -22.85
C ALA A 176 10.16 -21.34 -21.99
N GLN A 177 10.06 -21.73 -20.71
CA GLN A 177 9.11 -21.14 -19.76
C GLN A 177 9.34 -19.63 -19.58
N TRP A 178 10.59 -19.21 -19.42
CA TRP A 178 10.96 -17.81 -19.30
C TRP A 178 10.61 -17.01 -20.55
N GLU A 179 10.93 -17.52 -21.74
CA GLU A 179 10.61 -16.84 -23.00
C GLU A 179 9.11 -16.66 -23.18
N GLN A 180 8.33 -17.68 -22.85
CA GLN A 180 6.87 -17.61 -22.90
C GLN A 180 6.33 -16.54 -21.93
N TRP A 181 6.80 -16.53 -20.68
CA TRP A 181 6.41 -15.51 -19.70
C TRP A 181 6.79 -14.10 -20.19
N ARG A 182 8.05 -13.92 -20.64
CA ARG A 182 8.59 -12.64 -21.10
C ARG A 182 7.79 -12.08 -22.27
N SER A 183 7.50 -12.92 -23.27
CA SER A 183 6.72 -12.53 -24.44
C SER A 183 5.31 -12.08 -24.04
N THR A 184 4.60 -12.89 -23.23
CA THR A 184 3.26 -12.55 -22.72
C THR A 184 3.28 -11.24 -21.93
N HIS A 185 4.24 -11.07 -21.03
CA HIS A 185 4.37 -9.89 -20.17
C HIS A 185 4.63 -8.62 -20.99
N LEU A 186 5.53 -8.67 -21.97
CA LEU A 186 5.82 -7.55 -22.87
C LEU A 186 4.64 -7.21 -23.77
N GLN A 187 3.97 -8.21 -24.35
CA GLN A 187 2.79 -8.00 -25.20
C GLN A 187 1.65 -7.32 -24.44
N ALA A 188 1.41 -7.69 -23.18
CA ALA A 188 0.40 -7.07 -22.34
C ALA A 188 0.67 -5.58 -22.07
N GLN A 189 1.95 -5.18 -21.96
CA GLN A 189 2.35 -3.79 -21.68
C GLN A 189 2.58 -2.94 -22.93
N LEU A 190 2.82 -3.56 -24.09
CA LEU A 190 3.19 -2.87 -25.31
C LEU A 190 2.19 -1.76 -25.74
N PRO A 191 0.86 -1.95 -25.68
CA PRO A 191 -0.09 -0.92 -26.11
C PRO A 191 0.01 0.38 -25.28
N SER A 192 0.08 0.27 -23.94
CA SER A 192 0.16 1.44 -23.06
C SER A 192 1.51 2.14 -23.15
N PHE A 193 2.59 1.37 -23.32
CA PHE A 193 3.92 1.89 -23.58
C PHE A 193 3.96 2.69 -24.89
N MET A 194 3.45 2.14 -25.99
CA MET A 194 3.43 2.80 -27.30
C MET A 194 2.57 4.08 -27.30
N ALA A 195 1.40 4.05 -26.64
CA ALA A 195 0.57 5.24 -26.48
C ALA A 195 1.30 6.35 -25.69
N SER A 196 2.03 5.96 -24.63
CA SER A 196 2.83 6.89 -23.83
C SER A 196 3.98 7.49 -24.64
N LEU A 197 4.68 6.66 -25.41
CA LEU A 197 5.78 7.08 -26.28
C LEU A 197 5.30 8.10 -27.32
N GLN A 198 4.19 7.82 -28.01
CA GLN A 198 3.62 8.74 -29.00
C GLN A 198 3.15 10.06 -28.38
N ARG A 199 2.55 10.02 -27.19
CA ARG A 199 2.12 11.22 -26.46
C ARG A 199 3.31 12.13 -26.12
N LEU A 200 4.40 11.55 -25.62
CA LEU A 200 5.61 12.30 -25.27
C LEU A 200 6.32 12.85 -26.50
N ALA A 201 6.39 12.09 -27.60
CA ALA A 201 7.00 12.52 -28.85
C ALA A 201 6.27 13.70 -29.52
N LYS A 202 4.98 13.90 -29.23
CA LYS A 202 4.20 15.06 -29.71
C LYS A 202 4.32 16.28 -28.81
N ALA A 203 4.82 16.11 -27.59
CA ALA A 203 4.89 17.17 -26.57
C ALA A 203 6.28 17.84 -26.49
N GLY A 204 7.29 17.28 -27.16
CA GLY A 204 8.61 17.87 -27.37
C GLY A 204 8.79 18.32 -28.81
#